data_AF-A0A1F7IY68-F1
#
_entry.id   AF-A0A1F7IY68-F1
#
_cell.length_a   1.000
_cell.length_b   1.000
_cell.length_c   1.000
_cell.angle_alpha   90.00
_cell.angle_beta   90.00
_cell.angle_gamma   90.00
#
_symmetry.space_group_name_H-M   'P 1'
#
loop_
_entity.id
_entity.type
_entity.pdbx_description
1 polymer ?
#
loop_
_entity_poly.entity_id
_entity_poly.type
_entity_poly.pdbx_seq_one_letter_code
_entity_poly.pdbx_strand_id
1 'polypeptide(L)' 'MQEFLWGLWNGLTAWPVLIAHVFGWWTSFPVYNVARDGGWYQFGFLLGAGSPLLGLLGKKK' A
#
# COMPACT_ATOMS: atom_id res chain seq x y z
N MET A 1 8.74 -14.72 -3.97
CA MET A 1 9.50 -13.71 -3.21
C MET A 1 9.45 -12.33 -3.86
N GLN A 2 9.75 -12.20 -5.17
CA GLN A 2 9.70 -10.90 -5.86
C GLN A 2 8.32 -10.21 -5.80
N GLU A 3 7.24 -10.98 -6.00
CA GLU A 3 5.86 -10.47 -5.88
C GLU A 3 5.55 -9.94 -4.47
N PHE A 4 6.03 -10.64 -3.44
CA PHE A 4 5.87 -10.19 -2.05
C PHE A 4 6.54 -8.85 -1.78
N LEU A 5 7.79 -8.68 -2.23
CA LEU A 5 8.52 -7.42 -2.06
C LEU A 5 7.87 -6.27 -2.84
N TRP A 6 7.37 -6.56 -4.05
CA TRP A 6 6.57 -5.59 -4.81
C TRP A 6 5.28 -5.22 -4.09
N GLY A 7 4.57 -6.19 -3.54
CA GLY A 7 3.39 -5.97 -2.72
C GLY A 7 3.72 -5.06 -1.55
N LEU A 8 4.72 -5.43 -0.75
CA LEU A 8 5.17 -4.69 0.43
C LEU A 8 5.51 -3.24 0.10
N TRP A 9 6.26 -3.03 -0.99
CA TRP A 9 6.63 -1.70 -1.44
C TRP A 9 5.41 -0.86 -1.88
N ASN A 10 4.52 -1.43 -2.69
CA ASN A 10 3.29 -0.75 -3.11
C ASN A 10 2.38 -0.46 -1.91
N GLY A 11 2.31 -1.35 -0.93
CA GLY A 11 1.55 -1.15 0.30
C GLY A 11 2.11 0.01 1.14
N LEU A 12 3.43 0.10 1.27
CA LEU A 12 4.08 1.17 2.03
C LEU A 12 3.85 2.55 1.40
N THR A 13 3.92 2.64 0.07
CA THR A 13 3.73 3.89 -0.67
C THR A 13 2.26 4.22 -0.95
N ALA A 14 1.34 3.29 -0.70
CA ALA A 14 -0.09 3.48 -0.93
C ALA A 14 -0.66 4.70 -0.21
N TRP A 15 -0.18 5.03 1.00
CA TRP A 15 -0.68 6.14 1.80
C TRP A 15 -0.37 7.52 1.21
N PRO A 16 0.89 7.89 0.92
CA PRO A 16 1.19 9.12 0.19
C PRO A 16 0.48 9.22 -1.16
N VAL A 17 0.39 8.11 -1.90
CA VAL A 17 -0.30 8.07 -3.20
C VAL A 17 -1.80 8.35 -3.02
N LEU A 18 -2.44 7.74 -2.02
CA LEU A 18 -3.83 7.99 -1.66
C LEU A 18 -4.06 9.45 -1.28
N ILE A 19 -3.19 10.04 -0.45
CA ILE A 19 -3.26 11.45 -0.07
C ILE A 19 -3.16 12.35 -1.31
N ALA A 20 -2.21 12.09 -2.21
CA ALA A 20 -2.06 12.83 -3.44
C ALA A 20 -3.29 12.72 -4.37
N HIS A 21 -3.96 11.56 -4.39
CA HIS A 21 -5.23 11.37 -5.10
C HIS A 21 -6.36 12.20 -4.50
N VAL A 22 -6.46 12.24 -3.16
CA VAL A 22 -7.48 13.03 -2.45
C VAL A 22 -7.38 14.52 -2.79
N PHE A 23 -6.16 15.05 -2.95
CA PHE A 23 -5.94 16.46 -3.31
C PHE A 23 -5.88 16.72 -4.81
N GLY A 24 -6.11 15.70 -5.66
CA GLY A 24 -6.10 15.84 -7.11
C GLY A 24 -4.72 16.14 -7.71
N TRP A 25 -3.64 15.91 -6.95
CA TRP A 25 -2.27 16.20 -7.38
C TRP A 25 -1.70 15.10 -8.29
N TRP A 26 -2.27 13.89 -8.24
CA TRP A 26 -1.75 12.75 -9.00
C TRP A 26 -2.89 11.84 -9.46
N THR A 27 -3.05 11.67 -10.78
CA THR A 27 -4.07 10.78 -11.39
C THR A 27 -3.47 9.63 -12.21
N SER A 28 -2.16 9.67 -12.51
CA SER A 28 -1.52 8.72 -13.43
C SER A 28 -1.04 7.42 -12.80
N PHE A 29 -0.82 7.35 -11.47
CA PHE A 29 -0.36 6.12 -10.81
C PHE A 29 -1.44 5.55 -9.89
N PRO A 30 -1.84 4.28 -10.07
CA PRO A 30 -2.84 3.67 -9.20
C PRO A 30 -2.27 3.37 -7.82
N VAL A 31 -3.10 3.46 -6.78
CA VAL A 31 -2.76 3.09 -5.38
C VAL A 31 -2.43 1.59 -5.27
N TYR A 32 -2.99 0.76 -6.15
CA TYR A 32 -2.80 -0.68 -6.19
C TYR A 32 -2.54 -1.15 -7.63
N ASN A 33 -1.59 -2.08 -7.81
CA ASN A 33 -1.28 -2.61 -9.13
C ASN A 33 -2.14 -3.84 -9.46
N VAL A 34 -3.24 -3.62 -10.18
CA VAL A 34 -4.18 -4.68 -10.61
C VAL A 34 -3.54 -5.68 -11.56
N ALA A 35 -2.51 -5.29 -12.32
CA ALA A 35 -1.81 -6.21 -13.22
C ALA A 35 -1.00 -7.29 -12.47
N ARG A 36 -0.80 -7.13 -11.15
CA ARG A 36 -0.14 -8.07 -10.26
C ARG A 36 -1.08 -8.68 -9.22
N ASP A 37 -2.40 -8.56 -9.44
CA ASP A 37 -3.41 -9.00 -8.48
C ASP A 37 -3.32 -10.52 -8.26
N GLY A 38 -2.98 -10.93 -7.03
CA GLY A 38 -2.93 -12.33 -6.62
C GLY A 38 -1.79 -12.71 -5.65
N GLY A 39 -2.08 -13.75 -4.85
CA GLY A 39 -1.11 -14.50 -4.07
C GLY A 39 -0.18 -13.66 -3.18
N TRP A 40 1.13 -13.80 -3.39
CA TRP A 40 2.17 -13.17 -2.58
C TRP A 40 2.22 -11.64 -2.71
N TYR A 41 1.82 -11.08 -3.87
CA TYR A 41 1.75 -9.63 -4.05
C TYR A 41 0.69 -9.02 -3.14
N GLN A 42 -0.50 -9.61 -3.11
CA GLN A 42 -1.59 -9.15 -2.26
C GLN A 42 -1.25 -9.26 -0.77
N PHE A 43 -0.62 -10.36 -0.36
CA PHE A 43 -0.14 -10.52 1.02
C PHE A 43 0.92 -9.46 1.40
N GLY A 44 1.91 -9.24 0.54
CA GLY A 44 2.91 -8.18 0.72
C GLY A 44 2.26 -6.80 0.82
N PHE A 45 1.30 -6.50 -0.05
CA PHE A 45 0.59 -5.23 -0.08
C PHE A 45 -0.17 -4.98 1.22
N LEU A 46 -0.91 -5.96 1.72
CA LEU A 46 -1.63 -5.85 2.99
C LEU A 46 -0.68 -5.62 4.17
N LEU A 47 0.46 -6.31 4.20
CA LEU A 47 1.48 -6.06 5.21
C LEU A 47 2.11 -4.67 5.08
N GLY A 48 2.41 -4.21 3.86
CA GLY A 48 3.03 -2.90 3.62
C GLY A 48 2.10 -1.75 3.98
N ALA A 49 0.85 -1.84 3.55
CA ALA A 49 -0.18 -0.86 3.89
C ALA A 49 -0.54 -0.91 5.38
N GLY A 50 -0.40 -2.08 6.02
CA GLY A 50 -0.72 -2.34 7.43
C GLY A 50 0.38 -2.05 8.46
N SER A 51 1.66 -2.00 8.07
CA SER A 51 2.76 -2.26 9.03
C SER A 51 3.20 -1.10 9.95
N PRO A 52 2.98 0.19 9.64
CA PRO A 52 3.29 1.22 10.65
C PRO A 52 2.29 2.39 10.79
N LEU A 53 1.47 2.71 9.79
CA LEU A 53 0.44 3.76 9.94
C LEU A 53 -0.82 3.27 10.66
N LEU A 54 -1.12 1.96 10.58
CA LEU A 54 -2.25 1.34 11.29
C LEU A 54 -1.90 0.80 12.70
N GLY A 55 -0.62 0.59 13.01
CA GLY A 55 -0.17 0.21 14.35
C GLY A 55 -0.10 1.37 15.36
N LEU A 56 0.18 2.59 14.89
CA LEU A 56 0.35 3.78 15.74
C LEU A 56 -0.97 4.48 16.09
N LEU A 57 -2.00 4.40 15.24
CA LEU A 57 -3.35 4.90 15.56
C LEU A 57 -4.17 3.92 16.43
N GLY A 58 -3.73 2.66 16.51
CA GLY A 58 -4.44 1.57 17.20
C GLY A 58 -3.98 1.30 18.64
N LYS A 59 -2.95 1.97 19.16
CA LYS A 59 -2.53 1.82 20.56
C LYS A 59 -2.89 3.06 21.38
N LYS A 60 -4.18 3.14 21.74
CA LYS A 60 -4.60 3.82 22.97
C LYS A 60 -4.87 2.74 24.02
N LYS A 61 -3.88 2.49 24.88
CA LYS A 61 -4.04 2.16 26.30
C LYS A 61 -2.73 2.47 27.00
#